data_AF-A0A515KHJ0-F1
#
_entry.id   AF-A0A515KHJ0-F1
#
_cell.length_a   1.000
_cell.length_b   1.000
_cell.length_c   1.000
_cell.angle_alpha   90.00
_cell.angle_beta   90.00
_cell.angle_gamma   90.00
#
_symmetry.space_group_name_H-M   'P 1'
#
loop_
_entity.id
_entity.type
_entity.pdbx_description
1 polymer ?
#
loop_
_entity_poly.entity_id
_entity_poly.type
_entity_poly.pdbx_seq_one_letter_code
_entity_poly.pdbx_strand_id
1 'polypeptide(L)' 'MAEPLDDYIDAVANVLGLPVEDAWKPVIRANLAVTLKMARMVDEFVLPDESEPASIYAA' A
#
# COMPACT_ATOMS: atom_id res chain seq x y z
N MET A 1 16.82 -14.65 -4.09
CA MET A 1 15.36 -14.76 -4.30
C MET A 1 14.83 -13.34 -4.27
N ALA A 2 13.90 -12.96 -5.14
CA ALA A 2 13.27 -11.65 -5.04
C ALA A 2 12.50 -11.57 -3.71
N GLU A 3 12.56 -10.43 -3.04
CA GLU A 3 11.77 -10.21 -1.84
C GLU A 3 10.29 -10.10 -2.25
N PRO A 4 9.32 -10.65 -1.49
CA PRO A 4 7.90 -10.57 -1.85
C PRO A 4 7.38 -9.14 -2.10
N LEU A 5 8.00 -8.14 -1.47
CA LEU A 5 7.68 -6.72 -1.70
C LEU A 5 8.19 -6.21 -3.05
N ASP A 6 9.27 -6.76 -3.60
CA ASP A 6 9.79 -6.35 -4.91
C ASP A 6 8.82 -6.79 -6.02
N ASP A 7 8.30 -8.01 -5.94
CA ASP A 7 7.29 -8.52 -6.88
C ASP A 7 5.99 -7.68 -6.81
N TYR A 8 5.58 -7.27 -5.60
CA TYR A 8 4.44 -6.38 -5.41
C TYR A 8 4.68 -4.99 -6.03
N ILE A 9 5.87 -4.41 -5.81
CA ILE A 9 6.25 -3.10 -6.40
C ILE A 9 6.19 -3.18 -7.92
N ASP A 10 6.76 -4.22 -8.53
CA ASP A 10 6.78 -4.39 -9.99
C ASP A 10 5.37 -4.57 -10.56
N ALA A 11 4.52 -5.37 -9.90
CA ALA A 11 3.14 -5.58 -10.34
C ALA A 11 2.32 -4.28 -10.29
N VAL A 12 2.37 -3.55 -9.18
CA VAL A 12 1.59 -2.31 -9.00
C VAL A 12 2.12 -1.19 -9.91
N ALA A 13 3.43 -1.05 -10.04
CA ALA A 13 4.05 -0.09 -10.95
C ALA A 13 3.59 -0.32 -12.39
N ASN A 14 3.56 -1.58 -12.85
CA ASN A 14 3.07 -1.93 -14.18
C ASN A 14 1.57 -1.61 -14.35
N VAL A 15 0.72 -2.01 -13.41
CA VAL A 15 -0.73 -1.74 -13.48
C VAL A 15 -1.05 -0.24 -13.54
N LEU A 16 -0.29 0.57 -12.81
CA LEU A 16 -0.47 2.03 -12.76
C LEU A 16 0.28 2.78 -13.87
N GLY A 17 1.08 2.09 -14.69
CA GLY A 17 1.94 2.72 -15.69
C GLY A 17 3.00 3.66 -15.08
N LEU A 18 3.45 3.38 -13.86
CA LEU A 18 4.44 4.17 -13.14
C LEU A 18 5.85 3.63 -13.42
N PRO A 19 6.70 4.34 -14.19
CA PRO A 19 8.06 3.90 -14.41
C PRO A 19 8.87 4.00 -13.11
N VAL A 20 9.44 2.87 -12.68
CA VAL A 20 10.32 2.79 -11.51
C VAL A 20 11.70 2.32 -11.98
N GLU A 21 12.71 3.16 -11.83
CA GLU A 21 14.08 2.74 -12.09
C GLU A 21 14.58 1.82 -10.98
N ASP A 22 15.41 0.83 -11.33
CA ASP A 22 15.89 -0.17 -10.37
C ASP A 22 16.62 0.44 -9.16
N ALA A 23 17.29 1.59 -9.35
CA ALA A 23 17.96 2.32 -8.28
C ALA A 23 17.00 2.82 -7.18
N TRP A 24 15.72 3.03 -7.50
CA TRP A 24 14.71 3.49 -6.54
C TRP A 24 14.04 2.36 -5.75
N LYS A 25 14.06 1.12 -6.26
CA LYS A 25 13.39 -0.03 -5.61
C LYS A 25 13.75 -0.21 -4.14
N PRO A 26 15.03 -0.10 -3.69
CA PRO A 26 15.36 -0.25 -2.28
C PRO A 26 14.70 0.78 -1.38
N VAL A 27 14.58 2.04 -1.83
CA VAL A 27 13.98 3.13 -1.05
C VAL A 27 12.45 3.01 -1.06
N ILE A 28 11.86 2.62 -2.19
CA ILE A 28 10.42 2.34 -2.29
C ILE A 28 10.05 1.22 -1.33
N ARG A 29 10.79 0.10 -1.35
CA ARG A 29 10.59 -1.02 -0.42
C ARG A 29 10.69 -0.59 1.04
N ALA A 30 11.68 0.23 1.39
CA ALA A 30 11.84 0.72 2.76
C ALA A 30 10.63 1.55 3.22
N ASN A 31 10.10 2.43 2.36
CA ASN A 31 8.91 3.22 2.67
C ASN A 31 7.65 2.36 2.77
N LEU A 32 7.44 1.43 1.83
CA LEU A 32 6.34 0.47 1.88
C LEU A 32 6.36 -0.37 3.17
N ALA A 33 7.53 -0.83 3.61
CA ALA A 33 7.66 -1.57 4.86
C ALA A 33 7.23 -0.73 6.08
N VAL A 34 7.48 0.58 6.09
CA VAL A 34 7.01 1.48 7.15
C VAL A 34 5.50 1.70 7.05
N THR A 35 4.97 1.96 5.85
CA THR A 35 3.54 2.13 5.62
C THR A 35 2.74 0.89 6.03
N LEU A 36 3.24 -0.32 5.72
CA LEU A 36 2.60 -1.57 6.12
C LEU A 36 2.57 -1.78 7.64
N LYS A 37 3.59 -1.32 8.37
CA LYS A 37 3.56 -1.32 9.84
C LYS A 37 2.47 -0.39 10.37
N MET A 38 2.30 0.78 9.77
CA MET A 38 1.22 1.71 10.14
C MET A 38 -0.16 1.15 9.79
N ALA A 39 -0.30 0.54 8.60
CA ALA A 39 -1.53 -0.10 8.16
C ALA A 39 -1.96 -1.22 9.13
N ARG A 40 -1.00 -1.99 9.68
CA ARG A 40 -1.31 -3.03 10.66
C ARG A 40 -1.94 -2.48 11.94
N MET A 41 -1.54 -1.29 12.39
CA MET A 41 -2.17 -0.65 13.54
C MET A 41 -3.64 -0.33 13.28
N VAL A 42 -4.01 0.00 12.04
CA VAL A 42 -5.40 0.27 11.65
C VAL A 42 -6.20 -1.03 11.46
N ASP A 43 -5.59 -2.06 10.88
CA ASP A 43 -6.17 -3.39 10.64
C ASP A 43 -6.57 -4.12 11.95
N GLU A 44 -5.96 -3.75 13.08
CA GLU A 44 -6.29 -4.29 14.41
C GLU A 44 -7.63 -3.77 14.97
N PHE A 45 -8.19 -2.69 14.40
CA PHE A 45 -9.50 -2.19 14.78
C PHE A 45 -10.60 -2.97 14.04
N VAL A 46 -11.45 -3.67 14.78
CA VAL A 46 -12.64 -4.31 14.19
C VAL A 46 -13.55 -3.23 13.62
N LEU A 47 -13.78 -3.30 12.31
CA LEU A 47 -14.68 -2.40 11.60
C LEU A 47 -15.99 -3.14 11.29
N PRO A 48 -17.12 -2.78 11.94
CA PRO A 48 -18.42 -3.34 11.60
C PRO A 48 -18.80 -3.06 10.15
N ASP A 49 -19.53 -3.98 9.50
CA ASP A 49 -19.94 -3.84 8.10
C ASP A 49 -20.85 -2.61 7.87
N GLU A 50 -21.60 -2.20 8.89
CA GLU A 50 -22.44 -1.00 8.88
C GLU A 50 -21.66 0.32 9.01
N SER A 51 -20.33 0.27 9.14
CA SER A 51 -19.51 1.47 9.26
C SER A 51 -19.53 2.28 7.97
N GLU A 52 -19.99 3.52 8.05
CA GLU A 52 -19.97 4.45 6.92
C GLU A 52 -18.59 5.14 6.77
N PRO A 53 -18.17 5.51 5.54
CA PRO A 53 -17.00 6.34 5.34
C PRO A 53 -17.14 7.69 6.06
N ALA A 54 -16.02 8.24 6.53
CA ALA A 54 -16.01 9.53 7.22
C ALA A 54 -16.58 10.69 6.38
N SER A 55 -16.50 10.60 5.05
CA SER A 55 -17.10 11.55 4.12
C SER A 55 -18.30 10.93 3.42
N ILE A 56 -19.47 11.55 3.60
CA ILE A 56 -20.71 11.21 2.92
C ILE A 56 -21.10 12.32 1.96
N TYR A 57 -21.52 11.95 0.74
CA TYR A 57 -22.08 12.91 -0.20
C TYR A 57 -23.50 13.30 0.24
N ALA A 58 -23.78 14.60 0.27
CA ALA A 58 -25.12 15.15 0.46
C ALA A 58 -25.44 16.07 -0.73
N ALA A 59 -26.56 15.81 -1.40
CA ALA A 59 -27.02 16.53 -2.58
C ALA A 59 -27.78 17.82 -2.25
#